data_AF-A0A936PI52-F1
#
_entry.id   AF-A0A936PI52-F1
#
_cell.length_a   1.000
_cell.length_b   1.000
_cell.length_c   1.000
_cell.angle_alpha   90.00
_cell.angle_beta   90.00
_cell.angle_gamma   90.00
#
_symmetry.space_group_name_H-M   'P 1'
#
loop_
_entity.id
_entity.type
_entity.pdbx_description
1 polymer ?
#
loop_
_entity_poly.entity_id
_entity_poly.type
_entity_poly.pdbx_seq_one_letter_code
_entity_poly.pdbx_strand_id
1 'polypeptide(L)'
;MAWIILIVAGLFETVWAVSMKYSDGFSRLWPSVITAVAMVISLYLLAIALRSLPLGTAYTVWTGIGALGTVIYGIAVFGESKDLLKMVFVMMILGGIVGLKIVSDKESAGSKTDQGKTVRTEAETGNYPPGHP
;
A
#
# COMPACT_ATOMS: atom_id res chain seq x y z
N MET A 1 -17.08 -7.14 -1.89
CA MET A 1 -16.49 -7.00 -3.25
C MET A 1 -15.13 -6.29 -3.26
N ALA A 2 -14.90 -5.25 -2.45
CA ALA A 2 -13.62 -4.53 -2.38
C ALA A 2 -12.38 -5.43 -2.21
N TRP A 3 -12.45 -6.50 -1.41
CA TRP A 3 -11.36 -7.47 -1.25
C TRP A 3 -10.94 -8.18 -2.54
N ILE A 4 -11.90 -8.58 -3.38
CA ILE A 4 -11.61 -9.22 -4.68
C ILE A 4 -10.95 -8.21 -5.61
N ILE A 5 -11.46 -6.97 -5.65
CA ILE A 5 -10.87 -5.87 -6.43
C ILE A 5 -9.43 -5.62 -5.99
N LEU A 6 -9.16 -5.71 -4.69
CA LEU A 6 -7.83 -5.50 -4.11
C LEU A 6 -6.84 -6.61 -4.48
N ILE A 7 -7.29 -7.86 -4.50
CA ILE A 7 -6.50 -8.99 -4.99
C ILE A 7 -6.18 -8.81 -6.48
N VAL A 8 -7.18 -8.44 -7.28
CA VAL A 8 -6.99 -8.15 -8.71
C VAL A 8 -6.05 -6.95 -8.93
N ALA A 9 -6.14 -5.92 -8.09
CA ALA A 9 -5.24 -4.77 -8.13
C ALA A 9 -3.78 -5.17 -7.89
N GLY A 10 -3.53 -6.04 -6.90
CA GLY A 10 -2.18 -6.57 -6.60
C GLY A 10 -1.63 -7.53 -7.68
N LEU A 11 -2.51 -8.28 -8.36
CA LEU A 11 -2.11 -9.06 -9.53
C LEU A 11 -1.67 -8.16 -10.68
N PHE A 12 -2.45 -7.12 -11.00
CA PHE A 12 -2.05 -6.10 -11.97
C PHE A 12 -0.76 -5.38 -11.54
N GLU A 13 -0.54 -5.21 -10.24
CA GLU A 13 0.69 -4.63 -9.71
C GLU A 13 1.92 -5.45 -10.11
N THR A 14 1.81 -6.76 -9.90
CA THR A 14 2.85 -7.72 -10.31
C THR A 14 3.14 -7.64 -11.81
N VAL A 15 2.08 -7.55 -12.63
CA VAL A 15 2.21 -7.52 -14.11
C VAL A 15 2.96 -6.27 -14.58
N TRP A 16 2.64 -5.09 -14.04
CA TRP A 16 3.35 -3.86 -14.46
C TRP A 16 4.77 -3.82 -13.90
N ALA A 17 5.01 -4.29 -12.68
CA ALA A 17 6.36 -4.36 -12.10
C ALA A 17 7.29 -5.29 -12.91
N VAL A 18 6.77 -6.45 -13.33
CA VAL A 18 7.50 -7.39 -14.20
C VAL A 18 7.72 -6.78 -15.59
N SER A 19 6.67 -6.20 -16.17
CA SER A 19 6.73 -5.60 -17.52
C SER A 19 7.71 -4.41 -17.57
N MET A 20 7.84 -3.66 -16.47
CA MET A 20 8.82 -2.59 -16.32
C MET A 20 10.25 -3.15 -16.41
N LYS A 21 10.53 -4.31 -15.79
CA LYS A 21 11.83 -4.97 -15.92
C LYS A 21 12.11 -5.46 -17.34
N TYR A 22 11.08 -5.89 -18.08
CA TYR A 22 11.18 -6.22 -19.51
C TYR A 22 11.32 -5.01 -20.45
N SER A 23 11.02 -3.80 -19.97
CA SER A 23 11.09 -2.60 -20.79
C SER A 23 12.52 -2.08 -21.03
N ASP A 24 13.55 -2.69 -20.42
CA ASP A 24 14.96 -2.26 -20.48
C ASP A 24 15.10 -0.74 -20.23
N GLY A 25 14.42 -0.23 -19.19
CA GLY A 25 14.41 1.21 -18.88
C GLY A 25 13.64 2.05 -19.89
N PHE A 26 12.48 1.56 -20.36
CA PHE A 26 11.61 2.20 -21.37
C PHE A 26 12.15 2.23 -22.81
N SER A 27 13.17 1.43 -23.12
CA SER A 27 13.74 1.36 -24.46
C SER A 27 12.86 0.57 -25.45
N ARG A 28 11.96 -0.30 -24.94
CA ARG A 28 10.98 -1.04 -25.76
C ARG A 28 9.56 -0.49 -25.58
N LEU A 29 9.01 0.07 -26.66
CA LEU A 29 7.68 0.72 -26.70
C LEU A 29 6.54 -0.20 -26.23
N TRP A 30 6.50 -1.45 -26.68
CA TRP A 30 5.41 -2.38 -26.34
C TRP A 30 5.33 -2.72 -24.83
N PRO A 31 6.41 -3.18 -24.17
CA PRO A 31 6.43 -3.36 -22.71
C PRO A 31 6.13 -2.09 -21.91
N SER A 32 6.57 -0.93 -22.39
CA SER A 32 6.31 0.36 -21.72
C SER A 32 4.82 0.74 -21.73
N VAL A 33 4.13 0.55 -22.85
CA VAL A 33 2.68 0.80 -22.94
C VAL A 33 1.92 -0.15 -22.03
N ILE A 34 2.28 -1.44 -22.02
CA ILE A 34 1.68 -2.44 -21.12
C ILE A 34 1.88 -2.05 -19.66
N THR A 35 3.09 -1.61 -19.30
CA THR A 35 3.41 -1.15 -17.95
C THR A 35 2.55 0.05 -17.56
N ALA A 36 2.43 1.06 -18.43
CA ALA A 36 1.64 2.25 -18.15
C ALA A 36 0.15 1.93 -17.98
N VAL A 37 -0.42 1.12 -18.88
CA VAL A 37 -1.84 0.73 -18.81
C VAL A 37 -2.11 -0.11 -17.58
N ALA A 38 -1.28 -1.12 -17.29
CA ALA A 38 -1.43 -1.97 -16.12
C ALA A 38 -1.23 -1.19 -14.80
N MET A 39 -0.33 -0.22 -14.76
CA MET A 39 -0.14 0.68 -13.62
C MET A 39 -1.40 1.51 -13.36
N VAL A 40 -1.97 2.15 -14.38
CA VAL A 40 -3.20 2.95 -14.24
C VAL A 40 -4.36 2.07 -13.77
N ILE A 41 -4.52 0.88 -14.34
CA ILE A 41 -5.56 -0.07 -13.92
C ILE A 41 -5.35 -0.48 -12.45
N SER A 42 -4.13 -0.87 -12.06
CA SER A 42 -3.83 -1.29 -10.69
C SER A 42 -4.16 -0.20 -9.67
N LEU A 43 -3.71 1.03 -9.92
CA LEU A 43 -3.97 2.18 -9.05
C LEU A 43 -5.44 2.56 -9.01
N TYR A 44 -6.15 2.46 -10.13
CA TYR A 44 -7.59 2.73 -10.18
C TYR A 44 -8.39 1.71 -9.36
N LEU A 45 -8.07 0.42 -9.48
CA LEU A 45 -8.72 -0.63 -8.69
C LEU A 45 -8.41 -0.46 -7.19
N LEU A 46 -7.17 -0.09 -6.84
CA LEU A 46 -6.81 0.23 -5.47
C LEU A 46 -7.62 1.42 -4.95
N ALA A 47 -7.74 2.49 -5.73
CA ALA A 47 -8.53 3.67 -5.38
C ALA A 47 -10.01 3.31 -5.13
N ILE A 48 -10.57 2.38 -5.91
CA ILE A 48 -11.93 1.87 -5.66
C ILE A 48 -12.00 1.09 -4.35
N ALA A 49 -11.02 0.21 -4.08
CA ALA A 49 -11.01 -0.60 -2.86
C ALA A 49 -10.85 0.27 -1.60
N LEU A 50 -10.08 1.37 -1.70
CA LEU A 50 -9.90 2.37 -0.65
C LEU A 50 -11.18 3.12 -0.27
N ARG A 51 -12.20 3.16 -1.14
CA ARG A 51 -13.51 3.72 -0.77
C ARG A 51 -14.24 2.88 0.27
N SER A 52 -13.89 1.60 0.39
CA SER A 52 -14.55 0.65 1.30
C SER A 52 -13.63 0.13 2.41
N LEU A 53 -12.31 0.20 2.24
CA LEU A 53 -11.33 -0.35 3.16
C LEU A 53 -10.41 0.76 3.71
N PRO A 54 -9.99 0.67 4.99
CA PRO A 54 -9.00 1.58 5.54
C PRO A 54 -7.71 1.58 4.71
N LEU A 55 -7.14 2.76 4.49
CA LEU A 55 -5.92 2.95 3.69
C LEU A 55 -4.79 2.02 4.11
N GLY A 56 -4.50 1.94 5.41
CA GLY A 56 -3.45 1.06 5.92
C GLY A 56 -3.67 -0.40 5.54
N THR A 57 -4.88 -0.92 5.72
CA THR A 57 -5.19 -2.34 5.40
C THR A 57 -5.10 -2.60 3.91
N ALA A 58 -5.66 -1.70 3.10
CA ALA A 58 -5.67 -1.86 1.66
C ALA A 58 -4.26 -1.80 1.05
N TYR A 59 -3.45 -0.82 1.49
CA TYR A 59 -2.10 -0.62 0.96
C TYR A 59 -1.16 -1.78 1.34
N THR A 60 -1.23 -2.26 2.59
CA THR A 60 -0.42 -3.41 3.01
C THR A 60 -0.74 -4.68 2.23
N VAL A 61 -2.03 -4.96 1.99
CA VAL A 61 -2.43 -6.16 1.24
C VAL A 61 -2.04 -6.02 -0.24
N TRP A 62 -2.25 -4.84 -0.84
CA TRP A 62 -1.88 -4.56 -2.22
C TRP A 62 -0.38 -4.76 -2.44
N THR A 63 0.45 -4.05 -1.68
CA THR A 63 1.92 -4.16 -1.76
C THR A 63 2.41 -5.55 -1.40
N GLY A 64 1.78 -6.25 -0.45
CA GLY A 64 2.13 -7.63 -0.11
C GLY A 64 1.92 -8.60 -1.26
N ILE A 65 0.80 -8.49 -1.98
CA ILE A 65 0.51 -9.31 -3.16
C ILE A 65 1.48 -8.98 -4.30
N GLY A 66 1.72 -7.69 -4.58
CA GLY A 66 2.66 -7.25 -5.60
C GLY A 66 4.08 -7.75 -5.34
N ALA A 67 4.55 -7.66 -4.09
CA ALA A 67 5.88 -8.14 -3.70
C ALA A 67 6.00 -9.68 -3.78
N LEU A 68 5.02 -10.43 -3.30
CA LEU A 68 5.03 -11.89 -3.43
C LEU A 68 4.99 -12.32 -4.89
N GLY A 69 4.11 -11.70 -5.70
CA GLY A 69 3.98 -11.99 -7.12
C GLY A 69 5.26 -11.70 -7.89
N THR A 70 5.90 -10.56 -7.65
CA THR A 70 7.16 -10.18 -8.32
C THR A 70 8.32 -11.08 -7.94
N VAL A 71 8.42 -11.52 -6.67
CA VAL A 71 9.44 -12.46 -6.22
C VAL A 71 9.23 -13.84 -6.85
N ILE A 72 7.99 -14.35 -6.83
CA ILE A 72 7.65 -15.64 -7.46
C ILE A 72 7.96 -15.61 -8.96
N TYR A 73 7.54 -14.55 -9.64
CA TYR A 73 7.80 -14.38 -11.07
C TYR A 73 9.29 -14.19 -11.38
N GLY A 74 10.00 -13.45 -10.52
CA GLY A 74 11.45 -13.27 -10.54
C GLY A 74 12.21 -14.60 -10.54
N ILE A 75 11.86 -15.48 -9.60
CA ILE A 75 12.48 -16.80 -9.48
C ILE A 75 12.07 -17.71 -10.65
N ALA A 76 10.79 -17.71 -11.04
CA ALA A 76 10.26 -18.62 -12.05
C ALA A 76 10.71 -18.28 -13.48
N VAL A 77 10.78 -16.99 -13.82
CA VAL A 77 10.95 -16.54 -15.22
C VAL A 77 12.34 -15.95 -15.47
N PHE A 78 12.88 -15.17 -14.52
CA PHE A 78 14.23 -14.61 -14.67
C PHE A 78 15.31 -15.57 -14.18
N GLY A 79 14.94 -16.72 -13.62
CA GLY A 79 15.88 -17.70 -13.08
C GLY A 79 16.77 -17.12 -11.99
N GLU A 80 16.33 -16.06 -11.30
CA GLU A 80 17.09 -15.49 -10.20
C GLU A 80 17.38 -16.61 -9.18
N SER A 81 18.64 -16.76 -8.80
CA SER A 81 19.06 -17.78 -7.84
C SER A 81 18.13 -17.75 -6.63
N LYS A 82 17.63 -18.94 -6.26
CA LYS A 82 16.83 -19.20 -5.04
C LYS A 82 17.72 -19.05 -3.81
N ASP A 83 18.37 -17.90 -3.71
CA ASP A 83 19.24 -17.57 -2.62
C ASP A 83 18.34 -17.47 -1.39
N LEU A 84 18.45 -18.46 -0.51
CA LEU A 84 17.72 -18.53 0.74
C LEU A 84 17.89 -17.22 1.53
N LEU A 85 19.03 -16.56 1.39
CA LEU A 85 19.32 -15.28 2.02
C LEU A 85 18.50 -14.14 1.41
N LYS A 86 18.36 -14.08 0.07
CA LYS A 86 17.45 -13.11 -0.59
C LYS A 86 16.01 -13.29 -0.10
N MET A 87 15.53 -14.52 0.01
CA MET A 87 14.17 -14.79 0.51
C MET A 87 13.98 -14.33 1.96
N VAL A 88 14.99 -14.51 2.82
CA VAL A 88 14.97 -14.00 4.21
C VAL A 88 14.92 -12.48 4.23
N PHE A 89 15.74 -11.79 3.44
CA PHE A 89 15.73 -10.32 3.37
C PHE A 89 14.41 -9.77 2.81
N VAL A 90 13.85 -10.40 1.79
CA VAL A 90 12.53 -10.05 1.25
C VAL A 90 11.46 -10.22 2.34
N MET A 91 11.47 -11.35 3.07
CA MET A 91 10.55 -11.57 4.19
C MET A 91 10.76 -10.57 5.33
N MET A 92 11.99 -10.12 5.58
CA MET A 92 12.29 -9.10 6.58
C MET A 92 11.76 -7.72 6.16
N ILE A 93 11.87 -7.36 4.87
CA ILE A 93 11.28 -6.13 4.32
C ILE A 93 9.75 -6.19 4.42
N LEU A 94 9.14 -7.30 4.02
CA LEU A 94 7.70 -7.51 4.14
C LEU A 94 7.24 -7.43 5.60
N GLY A 95 7.97 -8.08 6.50
CA GLY A 95 7.73 -8.01 7.94
C GLY A 95 7.86 -6.59 8.49
N GLY A 96 8.85 -5.81 8.02
CA GLY A 96 9.02 -4.41 8.38
C GLY A 96 7.86 -3.53 7.90
N ILE A 97 7.40 -3.73 6.65
CA ILE A 97 6.24 -3.01 6.09
C ILE A 97 4.97 -3.32 6.91
N VAL A 98 4.74 -4.60 7.23
CA VAL A 98 3.59 -5.02 8.04
C VAL A 98 3.69 -4.49 9.48
N GLY A 99 4.87 -4.58 10.09
CA GLY A 99 5.14 -4.09 11.44
C GLY A 99 4.93 -2.58 11.55
N LEU A 100 5.42 -1.81 10.56
CA LEU A 100 5.19 -0.37 10.48
C LEU A 100 3.70 -0.04 10.35
N LYS A 101 2.94 -0.82 9.57
CA LYS A 101 1.48 -0.63 9.48
C LYS A 101 0.77 -0.89 10.81
N ILE A 102 1.14 -1.94 11.54
CA ILE A 102 0.55 -2.26 12.85
C ILE A 102 0.83 -1.16 13.87
N VAL A 103 2.04 -0.59 13.87
CA VAL A 103 2.43 0.50 14.77
C VAL A 103 1.71 1.81 14.39
N SER A 104 1.67 2.14 13.10
CA SER A 104 1.06 3.38 12.61
C SER A 104 -0.47 3.39 12.75
N ASP A 105 -1.13 2.24 12.63
CA ASP A 105 -2.57 2.09 12.97
C ASP A 105 -2.83 2.31 14.47
N LYS A 106 -1.90 1.91 15.35
CA LYS A 106 -2.01 2.14 16.80
C LYS A 106 -1.94 3.63 17.16
N GLU A 107 -1.06 4.40 16.52
CA GLU A 107 -1.00 5.86 16.68
C GLU A 107 -2.27 6.55 16.17
N SER A 108 -2.77 6.11 15.00
CA SER A 108 -3.98 6.67 14.39
C SER A 108 -5.25 6.43 15.23
N ALA A 109 -5.31 5.32 15.96
CA ALA A 109 -6.38 5.03 16.93
C ALA A 109 -6.25 5.83 18.24
N GLY A 110 -5.01 6.12 18.67
CA GLY A 110 -4.72 6.97 19.84
C GLY A 110 -5.10 8.44 19.61
N SER A 111 -4.78 8.99 18.45
CA SER A 111 -5.06 10.39 18.07
C SER A 111 -6.56 10.75 18.12
N LYS A 112 -7.45 9.86 17.66
CA LYS A 112 -8.90 10.12 17.67
C LYS A 112 -9.52 10.12 19.08
N THR A 113 -8.93 9.38 20.01
CA THR A 113 -9.41 9.32 21.40
C THR A 113 -9.06 10.60 22.16
N ASP A 114 -7.90 11.19 21.86
CA ASP A 114 -7.44 12.43 22.49
C ASP A 114 -8.21 13.65 21.97
N GLN A 115 -8.39 13.78 20.65
CA GLN A 115 -9.14 14.88 20.03
C GLN A 115 -10.63 14.92 20.45
N GLY A 116 -11.28 13.76 20.59
CA GLY A 116 -12.65 13.69 21.08
C GLY A 116 -12.81 14.12 22.54
N LYS A 117 -11.73 14.08 23.33
CA LYS A 117 -11.70 14.53 24.72
C LYS A 117 -11.43 16.03 24.82
N THR A 118 -10.56 16.58 23.97
CA THR A 118 -10.30 18.03 23.90
C THR A 118 -11.53 18.80 23.45
N VAL A 119 -12.22 18.33 22.39
CA VAL A 119 -13.44 18.98 21.88
C VAL A 119 -14.61 18.89 22.87
N ARG A 120 -14.74 17.79 23.63
CA ARG A 120 -15.75 17.69 24.71
C ARG A 120 -15.42 18.61 25.87
N THR A 121 -14.14 18.75 26.23
CA THR A 121 -13.71 19.70 27.26
C THR A 121 -14.00 21.15 26.82
N GLU A 122 -13.69 21.53 25.58
CA GLU A 122 -14.00 22.87 25.04
C GLU A 122 -15.51 23.15 24.91
N ALA A 123 -16.34 22.11 24.70
CA ALA A 123 -17.79 22.26 24.67
C ALA A 123 -18.43 22.36 26.07
N GLU A 124 -17.84 21.73 27.11
CA GLU A 124 -18.25 21.90 28.50
C GLU A 124 -17.72 23.20 29.13
N THR A 125 -16.50 23.62 28.77
CA THR A 125 -15.97 24.93 29.14
C THR A 125 -16.26 25.93 28.03
N GLY A 126 -17.50 26.43 27.96
CA GLY A 126 -17.88 27.53 27.08
C GLY A 126 -16.97 28.74 27.30
N ASN A 127 -15.87 28.80 26.56
CA ASN A 127 -14.85 29.84 26.71
C ASN A 127 -15.31 31.06 25.91
N TYR A 128 -16.12 31.91 26.55
CA TYR A 128 -16.26 33.29 26.12
C TYR A 128 -14.88 33.94 26.27
N PRO A 129 -14.24 34.42 25.18
CA PRO A 129 -13.05 35.24 25.33
C PRO A 129 -13.46 36.52 26.08
N PRO A 130 -12.76 36.92 27.16
CA PRO A 130 -13.04 38.19 27.80
C PRO A 130 -12.74 39.29 26.78
N GLY A 131 -13.73 40.15 26.56
CA GLY A 131 -13.65 41.30 25.66
C GLY A 131 -12.36 42.07 25.92
N HIS A 132 -11.59 42.25 24.85
CA HIS A 132 -10.51 43.21 24.84
C HIS A 132 -11.13 44.61 24.97
N PRO A 133 -10.73 45.41 25.98
CA PRO A 133 -11.15 46.81 26.11
C PRO A 133 -10.53 47.70 25.02
#